data_AF-A0A0F9RR66-F1
#
_entry.id   AF-A0A0F9RR66-F1
#
_cell.length_a   1.000
_cell.length_b   1.000
_cell.length_c   1.000
_cell.angle_alpha   90.00
_cell.angle_beta   90.00
_cell.angle_gamma   90.00
#
_symmetry.space_group_name_H-M   'P 1'
#
loop_
_entity.id
_entity.type
_entity.pdbx_description
1 polymer ?
#
loop_
_entity_poly.entity_id
_entity_poly.type
_entity_poly.pdbx_seq_one_letter_code
_entity_poly.pdbx_strand_id
1 'polypeptide(L)'
;MLNLMCEDLGGNLLTMEGCVDCKVNICIASYERFFTCLECGCVLCAACHTLTDCDRCRQRAYQARQQRPLDNSVLTRLKKYIFGKEEKA
;
A
#
# COMPACT_ATOMS: atom_id res chain seq x y z
N MET A 1 -14.26 -22.62 -3.56
CA MET A 1 -13.45 -21.61 -4.28
C MET A 1 -13.95 -21.56 -5.71
N LEU A 2 -14.44 -20.43 -6.18
CA LEU A 2 -14.67 -20.23 -7.61
C LEU A 2 -13.32 -19.88 -8.25
N ASN A 3 -12.84 -20.73 -9.17
CA ASN A 3 -11.73 -20.38 -10.06
C ASN A 3 -12.30 -19.46 -11.14
N LEU A 4 -12.26 -18.15 -10.90
CA LEU A 4 -12.53 -17.15 -11.92
C LEU A 4 -11.41 -17.22 -12.95
N MET A 5 -11.75 -17.71 -14.14
CA MET A 5 -10.87 -17.71 -15.32
C MET A 5 -11.23 -16.51 -16.19
N CYS A 6 -10.24 -15.94 -16.87
CA CYS A 6 -10.45 -14.85 -17.82
C CYS A 6 -9.84 -15.25 -19.15
N GLU A 7 -10.58 -15.05 -20.24
CA GLU A 7 -10.17 -15.43 -21.59
C GLU A 7 -10.33 -14.23 -22.52
N ASP A 8 -9.41 -14.08 -23.47
CA ASP A 8 -9.58 -13.11 -24.55
C ASP A 8 -10.62 -13.58 -25.58
N LEU A 9 -10.93 -12.75 -26.58
CA LEU A 9 -11.88 -13.13 -27.66
C LEU A 9 -11.38 -14.30 -28.53
N GLY A 10 -10.09 -14.65 -28.45
CA GLY A 10 -9.49 -15.79 -29.12
C GLY A 10 -9.48 -17.08 -28.30
N GLY A 11 -10.01 -17.06 -27.07
CA GLY A 11 -9.99 -18.20 -26.15
C GLY A 11 -8.65 -18.42 -25.46
N ASN A 12 -7.73 -17.44 -25.49
CA ASN A 12 -6.48 -17.52 -24.75
C ASN A 12 -6.71 -17.16 -23.28
N LEU A 13 -6.21 -18.00 -22.38
CA LEU A 13 -6.26 -17.75 -20.95
C LEU A 13 -5.39 -16.53 -20.59
N LEU A 14 -6.01 -15.58 -19.90
CA LEU A 14 -5.39 -14.39 -19.36
C LEU A 14 -5.03 -14.62 -17.88
N THR A 15 -3.95 -14.01 -17.45
CA THR A 15 -3.57 -14.01 -16.04
C THR A 15 -4.48 -13.03 -15.29
N MET A 16 -5.04 -13.46 -14.17
CA MET A 16 -5.85 -12.58 -13.32
C MET A 16 -5.00 -12.06 -12.17
N GLU A 17 -4.87 -10.74 -12.10
CA GLU A 17 -4.16 -10.04 -11.02
C GLU A 17 -5.11 -9.10 -10.28
N GLY A 18 -4.89 -8.91 -8.98
CA GLY A 18 -5.69 -7.98 -8.18
C GLY A 18 -5.05 -6.59 -8.13
N CYS A 19 -5.82 -5.53 -8.37
CA CYS A 19 -5.37 -4.17 -8.08
C CYS A 19 -5.03 -4.04 -6.59
N VAL A 20 -3.85 -3.52 -6.27
CA VAL A 20 -3.44 -3.35 -4.87
C VAL A 20 -4.35 -2.40 -4.09
N ASP A 21 -4.84 -1.33 -4.70
CA ASP A 21 -5.63 -0.30 -4.01
C ASP A 21 -7.11 -0.69 -3.90
N CYS A 22 -7.78 -0.94 -5.02
CA CYS A 22 -9.23 -1.17 -5.04
C CYS A 22 -9.65 -2.66 -5.03
N LYS A 23 -8.69 -3.60 -5.08
CA LYS A 23 -8.93 -5.05 -5.10
C LYS A 23 -9.78 -5.57 -6.26
N VAL A 24 -10.00 -4.76 -7.30
CA VAL A 24 -10.64 -5.20 -8.55
C VAL A 24 -9.71 -6.17 -9.28
N ASN A 25 -10.29 -7.24 -9.82
CA ASN A 25 -9.58 -8.21 -10.66
C ASN A 25 -9.30 -7.59 -12.04
N ILE A 26 -8.07 -7.73 -12.51
CA ILE A 26 -7.57 -7.26 -13.78
C ILE A 26 -7.13 -8.49 -14.58
N CYS A 27 -7.65 -8.63 -15.78
CA CYS A 27 -7.18 -9.66 -16.70
C CYS A 27 -6.03 -9.09 -17.53
N ILE A 28 -4.89 -9.76 -17.51
CA ILE A 28 -3.65 -9.32 -18.12
C ILE A 28 -3.23 -10.35 -19.15
N ALA A 29 -3.08 -9.90 -20.40
CA ALA A 29 -2.40 -10.68 -21.42
C ALA A 29 -0.89 -10.65 -21.14
N SER A 30 -0.22 -11.80 -21.24
CA SER A 30 1.20 -11.99 -20.87
C SER A 30 2.19 -11.05 -21.56
N TYR A 31 1.78 -10.42 -22.66
CA TYR A 31 2.59 -9.53 -23.50
C TYR A 31 2.19 -8.04 -23.39
N GLU A 32 1.14 -7.70 -22.65
CA GLU A 32 0.71 -6.30 -22.50
C GLU A 32 1.42 -5.61 -21.32
N ARG A 33 1.75 -4.33 -21.51
CA ARG A 33 2.25 -3.49 -20.42
C ARG A 33 1.08 -3.16 -19.49
N PHE A 34 0.98 -3.87 -18.37
CA PHE A 34 0.01 -3.56 -17.33
C PHE A 34 0.46 -2.36 -16.49
N PHE A 35 -0.51 -1.65 -15.92
CA PHE A 35 -0.27 -0.47 -15.08
C PHE A 35 0.40 -0.88 -13.77
N THR A 36 1.70 -0.59 -13.66
CA THR A 36 2.49 -0.85 -12.44
C THR A 36 2.90 0.48 -11.83
N CYS A 37 2.84 0.55 -10.50
CA CYS A 37 3.43 1.70 -9.82
C CYS A 37 4.95 1.63 -9.93
N LEU A 38 5.56 2.72 -10.40
CA LEU A 38 7.00 2.82 -10.69
C LEU A 38 7.89 2.65 -9.45
N GLU A 39 7.36 2.92 -8.25
CA GLU A 39 8.14 2.80 -7.01
C GLU A 39 8.08 1.40 -6.38
N CYS A 40 6.89 0.82 -6.24
CA CYS A 40 6.69 -0.47 -5.57
C CYS A 40 6.67 -1.67 -6.54
N GLY A 41 6.54 -1.43 -7.85
CA GLY A 41 6.30 -2.47 -8.87
C GLY A 41 4.95 -3.18 -8.74
N CYS A 42 4.01 -2.63 -7.97
CA CYS A 42 2.73 -3.28 -7.69
C CYS A 42 1.68 -3.02 -8.77
N VAL A 43 0.83 -4.03 -9.04
CA VAL A 43 -0.18 -3.99 -10.09
C VAL A 43 -1.35 -3.09 -9.68
N LEU A 44 -1.72 -2.16 -10.56
CA LEU A 44 -2.82 -1.23 -10.39
C LEU A 44 -3.80 -1.37 -11.56
N CYS A 45 -5.08 -1.06 -11.32
CA CYS A 45 -6.01 -0.87 -12.42
C CYS A 45 -5.77 0.52 -13.05
N ALA A 46 -6.28 0.73 -14.26
CA ALA A 46 -6.12 2.00 -14.98
C ALA A 46 -6.58 3.22 -14.15
N ALA A 47 -7.66 3.07 -13.36
CA ALA A 47 -8.19 4.13 -12.52
C ALA A 47 -7.30 4.44 -11.30
N CYS A 48 -6.69 3.43 -10.67
CA CYS A 48 -5.80 3.64 -9.52
C CYS A 48 -4.41 4.10 -9.94
N HIS A 49 -3.96 3.77 -11.16
CA HIS A 49 -2.65 4.15 -11.67
C HIS A 49 -2.50 5.68 -11.87
N THR A 50 -3.60 6.43 -12.02
CA THR A 50 -3.53 7.89 -12.14
C THR A 50 -3.30 8.60 -10.81
N LEU A 51 -3.32 7.89 -9.68
CA LEU A 51 -3.05 8.46 -8.36
C LEU A 51 -1.56 8.65 -8.16
N THR A 52 -1.18 9.72 -7.45
CA THR A 52 0.22 10.06 -7.18
C THR A 52 0.94 8.97 -6.39
N ASP A 53 0.26 8.35 -5.42
CA ASP A 53 0.82 7.31 -4.55
C ASP A 53 -0.14 6.13 -4.44
N CYS A 54 0.37 4.92 -4.66
CA CYS A 54 -0.37 3.68 -4.36
C CYS A 54 -0.38 3.39 -2.86
N ASP A 55 -1.35 2.60 -2.40
CA ASP A 55 -1.51 2.30 -0.97
C ASP A 55 -0.32 1.55 -0.39
N ARG A 56 0.36 0.73 -1.20
CA ARG A 56 1.58 0.03 -0.76
C ARG A 56 2.72 1.00 -0.45
N CYS A 57 2.92 2.02 -1.28
CA CYS A 57 3.91 3.07 -1.01
C CYS A 57 3.52 3.89 0.23
N ARG A 58 2.23 4.23 0.38
CA ARG A 58 1.73 4.94 1.58
C ARG A 58 1.97 4.15 2.86
N GLN A 59 1.70 2.85 2.86
CA GLN A 59 1.94 1.99 4.02
C GLN A 59 3.43 1.92 4.38
N ARG A 60 4.33 1.77 3.39
CA ARG A 60 5.78 1.80 3.62
C ARG A 60 6.23 3.13 4.22
N ALA A 61 5.75 4.25 3.68
CA ALA A 61 6.05 5.58 4.20
C ALA A 61 5.54 5.76 5.64
N TYR A 62 4.35 5.24 5.95
CA TYR A 62 3.79 5.29 7.30
C TYR A 62 4.59 4.44 8.30
N GLN A 63 4.96 3.22 7.93
CA GLN A 63 5.80 2.35 8.77
C GLN A 63 7.18 2.97 9.03
N ALA A 64 7.80 3.57 8.03
CA ALA A 64 9.08 4.28 8.19
C ALA A 64 8.95 5.49 9.13
N ARG A 65 7.79 6.15 9.18
CA ARG A 65 7.50 7.22 10.14
C ARG A 65 7.28 6.69 11.56
N GLN A 66 6.62 5.54 11.72
CA GLN A 66 6.40 4.92 13.03
C GLN A 66 7.68 4.31 13.65
N GLN A 67 8.67 3.93 12.84
CA GLN A 67 9.94 3.40 13.33
C GLN A 67 10.92 4.47 13.83
N ARG A 68 10.59 5.77 13.76
CA ARG A 68 11.33 6.73 14.58
C ARG A 68 10.89 6.48 16.02
N PRO A 69 11.76 5.98 16.91
CA PRO A 69 11.43 6.02 18.32
C PRO A 69 11.04 7.46 18.61
N LEU A 70 9.83 7.67 19.14
CA LEU A 70 9.51 8.93 19.77
C LEU A 70 10.67 9.20 20.70
N ASP A 71 11.46 10.22 20.35
CA ASP A 71 12.66 10.57 21.10
C ASP A 71 12.25 10.58 22.58
N ASN A 72 12.97 9.83 23.41
CA ASN A 72 12.61 9.70 24.83
C ASN A 72 12.46 11.08 25.48
N SER A 73 13.12 12.11 24.96
CA SER A 73 12.92 13.50 25.37
C SER A 73 11.51 14.04 25.08
N VAL A 74 10.91 13.71 23.93
CA VAL A 74 9.54 14.09 23.55
C VAL A 74 8.52 13.31 24.39
N LEU A 75 8.74 12.01 24.60
CA LEU A 75 7.91 11.19 25.50
C LEU A 75 7.95 11.69 26.94
N THR A 76 9.13 12.08 27.44
CA THR A 76 9.32 12.65 28.79
C THR A 76 8.67 14.03 28.90
N ARG A 77 8.79 14.88 27.87
CA ARG A 77 8.10 16.18 27.83
C ARG A 77 6.58 16.01 27.79
N LEU A 78 6.05 15.13 26.94
CA LEU A 78 4.62 14.84 26.87
C LEU A 78 4.09 14.30 28.19
N LYS A 79 4.81 13.40 28.86
CA LYS A 79 4.43 12.93 30.21
C LYS A 79 4.38 14.07 31.23
N LYS A 80 5.34 15.00 31.21
CA LYS A 80 5.34 16.17 32.10
C LYS A 80 4.16 17.10 31.85
N TYR A 81 3.79 17.33 30.59
CA TYR A 81 2.64 18.17 30.23
C TYR A 81 1.28 17.51 30.50
N ILE A 82 1.14 16.19 30.28
CA ILE A 82 -0.15 15.48 30.42
C ILE A 82 -0.41 15.09 31.89
N PHE A 83 0.61 14.65 32.62
CA PHE A 83 0.44 14.10 33.96
C PHE A 83 0.88 15.05 35.08
N GLY A 84 1.50 16.19 34.77
CA GLY A 84 1.74 17.29 35.71
C GLY A 84 2.52 16.95 36.98
N LYS A 85 3.10 15.75 37.10
CA LYS A 85 3.83 15.32 38.30
C LYS A 85 5.31 15.32 38.02
N GLU A 86 6.00 16.27 38.65
CA GLU A 86 7.41 16.12 38.97
C GLU A 86 7.52 15.04 40.05
N GLU A 87 8.05 13.87 39.69
CA GLU A 87 8.57 12.93 40.68
C GLU A 87 9.82 13.57 41.29
N LYS A 88 9.66 14.13 42.49
CA LYS A 88 10.79 14.37 43.38
C LYS A 88 11.25 12.99 43.88
N ALA A 89 12.42 12.56 43.41
CA ALA A 89 13.27 11.61 44.11
C ALA A 89 14.46 12.39 44.68
#